data_AF-A0A5A9GQY5-F1
#
_entry.id   AF-A0A5A9GQY5-F1
#
_cell.length_a   1.000
_cell.length_b   1.000
_cell.length_c   1.000
_cell.angle_alpha   90.00
_cell.angle_beta   90.00
_cell.angle_gamma   90.00
#
_symmetry.space_group_name_H-M   'P 1'
#
loop_
_entity.id
_entity.type
_entity.pdbx_description
1 polymer ?
#
loop_
_entity_poly.entity_id
_entity_poly.type
_entity_poly.pdbx_seq_one_letter_code
_entity_poly.pdbx_strand_id
1 'polypeptide(L)'
;MREDAMTDEDFLRHLDDYGAAPERWPPELRADADTALARSPALRAALEQARSFDRLLTAPAAPVEDARVTRLLSAVGAAARGMPQEGVVMLLLGRMQRRRVAGFCVALLALGWLAGGWLTGQFAGPAATAPRGQELALLNDEVVTLFDGESR
;
A
#
# COMPACT_ATOMS: atom_id res chain seq x y z
N MET A 1 -51.41 -11.53 32.77
CA MET A 1 -50.11 -11.10 33.34
C MET A 1 -49.05 -12.15 33.07
N ARG A 2 -48.26 -11.93 32.02
CA ARG A 2 -46.82 -12.26 31.87
C ARG A 2 -46.45 -11.89 30.44
N GLU A 3 -46.14 -10.61 30.25
CA GLU A 3 -45.63 -10.03 29.00
C GLU A 3 -44.12 -9.78 29.08
N ASP A 4 -43.41 -10.50 29.97
CA ASP A 4 -41.97 -10.32 30.22
C ASP A 4 -41.12 -11.52 29.75
N ALA A 5 -41.71 -12.48 29.02
CA ALA A 5 -40.93 -13.61 28.52
C ALA A 5 -40.22 -13.20 27.23
N MET A 6 -38.88 -13.21 27.24
CA MET A 6 -38.09 -12.96 26.04
C MET A 6 -38.54 -13.85 24.88
N THR A 7 -38.75 -13.21 23.73
CA THR A 7 -39.15 -13.89 22.49
C THR A 7 -37.93 -14.50 21.80
N ASP A 8 -38.16 -15.45 20.90
CA ASP A 8 -37.10 -16.06 20.10
C ASP A 8 -36.37 -15.01 19.23
N GLU A 9 -37.09 -14.00 18.72
CA GLU A 9 -36.51 -12.90 17.94
C GLU A 9 -35.63 -11.98 18.81
N ASP A 10 -36.08 -11.66 20.03
CA ASP A 10 -35.28 -10.89 20.98
C ASP A 10 -33.99 -11.62 21.35
N PHE A 11 -34.06 -12.94 21.58
CA PHE A 11 -32.87 -13.76 21.85
C PHE A 11 -31.88 -13.68 20.69
N LEU A 12 -32.34 -13.85 19.45
CA LEU A 12 -31.48 -13.81 18.27
C LEU A 12 -30.83 -12.44 18.09
N ARG A 13 -31.58 -11.35 18.31
CA ARG A 13 -31.03 -9.99 18.30
C ARG A 13 -29.94 -9.82 19.37
N HIS A 14 -30.18 -10.28 20.59
CA HIS A 14 -29.18 -10.21 21.66
C HIS A 14 -27.96 -11.11 21.40
N LEU A 15 -28.16 -12.24 20.74
CA LEU A 15 -27.07 -13.11 20.29
C LEU A 15 -26.17 -12.40 19.27
N ASP A 16 -26.75 -11.60 18.37
CA ASP A 16 -26.00 -10.79 17.41
C ASP A 16 -25.27 -9.61 18.10
N ASP A 17 -25.92 -8.96 19.06
CA ASP A 17 -25.36 -7.78 19.76
C ASP A 17 -24.20 -8.15 20.70
N TYR A 18 -24.35 -9.21 21.49
CA TYR A 18 -23.41 -9.58 22.56
C TYR A 18 -22.55 -10.81 22.22
N GLY A 19 -22.88 -11.53 21.15
CA GLY A 19 -22.20 -12.75 20.74
C GLY A 19 -22.53 -13.95 21.64
N ALA A 20 -21.83 -15.06 21.39
CA ALA A 20 -22.18 -16.37 21.94
C ALA A 20 -21.64 -16.65 23.36
N ALA A 21 -20.94 -15.68 23.97
CA ALA A 21 -20.36 -15.81 25.30
C ALA A 21 -21.27 -15.14 26.36
N PRO A 22 -21.89 -15.92 27.27
CA PRO A 22 -22.82 -15.38 28.27
C PRO A 22 -22.22 -14.32 29.20
N GLU A 23 -20.90 -14.33 29.39
CA GLU A 23 -20.19 -13.36 30.21
C GLU A 23 -20.26 -11.94 29.64
N ARG A 24 -20.47 -11.81 28.33
CA ARG A 24 -20.65 -10.52 27.64
C ARG A 24 -22.07 -9.95 27.81
N TRP A 25 -23.02 -10.77 28.25
CA TRP A 25 -24.42 -10.38 28.36
C TRP A 25 -24.68 -9.64 29.68
N PRO A 26 -25.52 -8.59 29.66
CA PRO A 26 -26.06 -7.98 30.87
C PRO A 26 -26.69 -9.04 31.81
N PRO A 27 -26.51 -8.92 33.14
CA PRO A 27 -26.93 -9.94 34.08
C PRO A 27 -28.44 -10.20 34.07
N GLU A 28 -29.25 -9.18 33.79
CA GLU A 28 -30.71 -9.29 33.67
C GLU A 28 -31.10 -10.17 32.48
N LEU A 29 -30.41 -10.01 31.34
CA LEU A 29 -30.71 -10.76 30.10
C LEU A 29 -30.29 -12.23 30.19
N ARG A 30 -29.32 -12.58 31.03
CA ARG A 30 -28.84 -13.97 31.17
C ARG A 30 -29.92 -14.92 31.67
N ALA A 31 -30.69 -14.51 32.69
CA ALA A 31 -31.74 -15.34 33.27
C ALA A 31 -32.88 -15.61 32.26
N ASP A 32 -33.24 -14.59 31.49
CA ASP A 32 -34.26 -14.72 30.44
C ASP A 32 -33.76 -15.56 29.27
N ALA A 33 -32.48 -15.43 28.91
CA ALA A 33 -31.80 -16.25 27.89
C ALA A 33 -31.78 -17.73 28.25
N ASP A 34 -31.41 -18.07 29.49
CA ASP A 34 -31.44 -19.45 29.95
C ASP A 34 -32.86 -20.05 29.88
N THR A 35 -33.86 -19.25 30.23
CA THR A 35 -35.27 -19.64 30.15
C THR A 35 -35.72 -19.85 28.70
N ALA A 36 -35.31 -18.99 27.78
CA ALA A 36 -35.60 -19.11 26.35
C ALA A 36 -34.92 -20.36 25.73
N LEU A 37 -33.66 -20.61 26.07
CA LEU A 37 -32.89 -21.78 25.62
C LEU A 37 -33.49 -23.11 26.11
N ALA A 38 -34.00 -23.14 27.34
CA ALA A 38 -34.69 -24.31 27.87
C ALA A 38 -35.96 -24.65 27.07
N ARG A 39 -36.66 -23.63 26.57
CA ARG A 39 -37.92 -23.77 25.83
C ARG A 39 -37.73 -24.15 24.36
N SER A 40 -36.73 -23.57 23.69
CA SER A 40 -36.60 -23.66 22.24
C SER A 40 -35.32 -24.41 21.83
N PRO A 41 -35.43 -25.60 21.21
CA PRO A 41 -34.27 -26.30 20.66
C PRO A 41 -33.62 -25.54 19.49
N ALA A 42 -34.38 -24.72 18.76
CA ALA A 42 -33.86 -23.90 17.67
C ALA A 42 -32.88 -22.84 18.18
N LEU A 43 -33.19 -22.17 19.30
CA LEU A 43 -32.29 -21.19 19.91
C LEU A 43 -31.00 -21.83 20.42
N ARG A 44 -31.07 -23.07 20.94
CA ARG A 44 -29.87 -23.83 21.31
C ARG A 44 -28.97 -24.12 20.11
N ALA A 45 -29.55 -24.45 18.96
CA ALA A 45 -28.80 -24.65 17.73
C ALA A 45 -28.15 -23.35 17.23
N ALA A 46 -28.88 -22.23 17.27
CA ALA A 46 -28.36 -20.91 16.90
C ALA A 46 -27.18 -20.49 17.80
N LEU A 47 -27.32 -20.68 19.12
CA LEU A 47 -26.24 -20.40 20.07
C LEU A 47 -25.00 -21.26 19.80
N GLU A 48 -25.17 -22.56 19.54
CA GLU A 48 -24.04 -23.44 19.24
C GLU A 48 -23.36 -23.06 17.91
N GLN A 49 -24.13 -22.65 16.90
CA GLN A 49 -23.58 -22.13 15.65
C GLN A 49 -22.74 -20.88 15.90
N ALA A 50 -23.25 -19.92 16.68
CA ALA A 50 -22.50 -18.72 17.04
C ALA A 50 -21.22 -19.06 17.84
N ARG A 51 -21.28 -20.01 18.78
CA ARG A 51 -20.08 -20.50 19.50
C ARG A 51 -19.07 -21.17 18.59
N SER A 52 -19.52 -21.92 17.59
CA SER A 52 -18.64 -22.55 16.61
C SER A 52 -17.89 -21.52 15.78
N PHE A 53 -18.57 -20.42 15.43
CA PHE A 53 -17.97 -19.30 14.72
C PHE A 53 -16.94 -18.56 15.60
N ASP A 54 -17.29 -18.24 16.85
CA ASP A 54 -16.37 -17.61 17.80
C ASP A 54 -15.10 -18.46 18.02
N ARG A 55 -15.22 -19.79 18.03
CA ARG A 55 -14.07 -20.71 18.09
C ARG A 55 -13.17 -20.61 16.87
N LEU A 56 -13.73 -20.42 15.67
CA LEU A 56 -12.92 -20.23 14.45
C LEU A 56 -12.14 -18.91 14.48
N LEU A 57 -12.73 -17.85 15.04
CA LEU A 57 -12.07 -16.55 15.16
C LEU A 57 -10.99 -16.53 16.25
N THR A 58 -11.23 -17.25 17.35
CA THR A 58 -10.29 -17.33 18.48
C THR A 58 -9.21 -18.39 18.27
N ALA A 59 -9.36 -19.24 17.25
CA ALA A 59 -8.39 -20.29 16.96
C ALA A 59 -7.01 -19.65 16.73
N PRO A 60 -5.96 -20.18 17.39
CA PRO A 60 -4.62 -19.68 17.16
C PRO A 60 -4.29 -19.85 15.67
N ALA A 61 -3.73 -18.80 15.07
CA ALA A 61 -3.30 -18.86 13.69
C ALA A 61 -2.34 -20.05 13.52
N ALA A 62 -2.56 -20.85 12.47
CA ALA A 62 -1.64 -21.92 12.15
C ALA A 62 -0.24 -21.34 11.91
N PRO A 63 0.82 -21.99 12.40
CA PRO A 63 2.18 -21.52 12.18
C PRO A 63 2.45 -21.42 10.68
N VAL A 64 2.92 -20.25 10.24
CA VAL A 64 3.30 -20.04 8.84
C VAL A 64 4.77 -20.42 8.68
N GLU A 65 5.06 -21.37 7.79
CA GLU A 65 6.44 -21.77 7.49
C GLU A 65 7.21 -20.67 6.76
N ASP A 66 8.43 -20.35 7.22
CA ASP A 66 9.31 -19.35 6.58
C ASP A 66 9.63 -19.67 5.12
N ALA A 67 9.69 -20.96 4.77
CA ALA A 67 9.86 -21.41 3.39
C ALA A 67 8.68 -21.02 2.50
N ARG A 68 7.46 -20.95 3.05
CA ARG A 68 6.27 -20.47 2.32
C ARG A 68 6.34 -18.96 2.10
N VAL A 69 6.77 -18.21 3.11
CA VAL A 69 6.96 -16.75 3.02
C VAL A 69 8.01 -16.41 1.97
N THR A 70 9.17 -17.07 2.04
CA THR A 70 10.27 -16.85 1.08
C THR A 70 9.85 -17.15 -0.36
N ARG A 71 9.11 -18.25 -0.58
CA ARG A 71 8.56 -18.57 -1.92
C ARG A 71 7.59 -17.50 -2.41
N LEU A 72 6.70 -17.01 -1.55
CA LEU A 72 5.76 -15.95 -1.91
C LEU A 72 6.48 -14.65 -2.27
N LEU A 73 7.43 -14.20 -1.43
CA LEU A 73 8.23 -13.01 -1.69
C LEU A 73 9.05 -13.13 -2.98
N SER A 74 9.62 -14.30 -3.25
CA SER A 74 10.34 -14.57 -4.50
C SER A 74 9.43 -14.50 -5.72
N ALA A 75 8.23 -15.08 -5.64
CA ALA A 75 7.26 -15.06 -6.72
C ALA A 75 6.74 -13.63 -6.99
N VAL A 76 6.43 -12.88 -5.93
CA VAL A 76 6.00 -11.47 -6.04
C VAL A 76 7.13 -10.60 -6.59
N GLY A 77 8.37 -10.76 -6.11
CA GLY A 77 9.53 -10.02 -6.59
C GLY A 77 9.91 -10.36 -8.04
N ALA A 78 9.65 -11.59 -8.50
CA ALA A 78 9.79 -11.96 -9.91
C ALA A 78 8.70 -11.31 -10.77
N ALA A 79 7.44 -11.33 -10.32
CA ALA A 79 6.32 -10.68 -11.01
C ALA A 79 6.51 -9.17 -11.11
N ALA A 80 6.94 -8.52 -10.03
CA ALA A 80 7.20 -7.08 -10.00
C ALA A 80 8.32 -6.65 -10.97
N ARG A 81 9.37 -7.47 -11.12
CA ARG A 81 10.45 -7.22 -12.10
C ARG A 81 10.03 -7.48 -13.55
N GLY A 82 9.02 -8.31 -13.76
CA GLY A 82 8.45 -8.58 -15.08
C GLY A 82 7.40 -7.57 -15.53
N MET A 83 6.90 -6.71 -14.63
CA MET A 83 6.00 -5.64 -15.02
C MET A 83 6.75 -4.56 -15.80
N PRO A 84 6.25 -4.15 -16.99
CA PRO A 84 6.82 -3.01 -17.69
C PRO A 84 6.68 -1.79 -16.78
N GLN A 85 7.82 -1.26 -16.32
CA GLN A 85 7.85 0.03 -15.67
C GLN A 85 7.50 1.06 -16.73
N GLU A 86 6.21 1.41 -16.85
CA GLU A 86 5.80 2.63 -17.53
C GLU A 86 6.45 3.79 -16.78
N GLY A 87 7.67 4.13 -17.19
CA GLY A 87 8.47 5.12 -16.50
C GLY A 87 7.72 6.44 -16.43
N VAL A 88 8.02 7.25 -15.41
CA VAL A 88 7.44 8.59 -15.22
C VAL A 88 7.55 9.43 -16.51
N VAL A 89 8.58 9.19 -17.33
CA VAL A 89 8.75 9.77 -18.67
C VAL A 89 7.65 9.33 -19.65
N MET A 90 7.23 8.07 -19.66
CA MET A 90 6.15 7.57 -20.52
C MET A 90 4.77 8.08 -20.08
N LEU A 91 4.54 8.28 -18.78
CA LEU A 91 3.33 8.94 -18.26
C LEU A 91 3.32 10.46 -18.56
N LEU A 92 4.48 11.13 -18.50
CA LEU A 92 4.61 12.57 -18.80
C LEU A 92 4.61 12.89 -20.30
N LEU A 93 5.35 12.12 -21.12
CA LEU A 93 5.46 12.33 -22.57
C LEU A 93 4.41 11.55 -23.37
N GLY A 94 3.93 10.40 -22.89
CA GLY A 94 2.94 9.59 -23.61
C GLY A 94 1.59 10.28 -23.75
N ARG A 95 1.30 11.25 -22.87
CA ARG A 95 0.05 12.04 -22.90
C ARG A 95 0.18 13.37 -23.65
N MET A 96 1.38 13.77 -24.08
CA MET A 96 1.58 15.00 -24.84
C MET A 96 1.65 14.75 -26.35
N GLN A 97 0.74 15.37 -27.09
CA GLN A 97 0.74 15.41 -28.56
C GLN A 97 2.12 15.90 -29.05
N ARG A 98 2.80 15.16 -29.94
CA ARG A 98 4.20 15.41 -30.39
C ARG A 98 4.54 16.88 -30.70
N ARG A 99 3.54 17.66 -31.14
CA ARG A 99 3.66 19.10 -31.41
C ARG A 99 3.95 19.95 -30.16
N ARG A 100 3.40 19.58 -28.99
CA ARG A 100 3.64 20.27 -27.72
C ARG A 100 5.04 20.01 -27.18
N VAL A 101 5.56 18.79 -27.33
CA VAL A 101 6.95 18.45 -26.96
C VAL A 101 7.93 19.24 -27.82
N ALA A 102 7.72 19.29 -29.14
CA ALA A 102 8.53 20.12 -30.03
C ALA A 102 8.45 21.61 -29.66
N GLY A 103 7.25 22.11 -29.36
CA GLY A 103 7.05 23.49 -28.90
C GLY A 103 7.78 23.79 -27.59
N PHE A 104 7.78 22.86 -26.63
CA PHE A 104 8.50 23.02 -25.37
C PHE A 104 10.02 23.03 -25.57
N CYS A 105 10.57 22.15 -26.41
CA CYS A 105 11.99 22.16 -26.76
C CYS A 105 12.40 23.47 -27.45
N VAL A 106 11.59 23.95 -28.40
CA VAL A 106 11.85 25.24 -29.07
C VAL A 106 11.73 26.40 -28.09
N ALA A 107 10.77 26.36 -27.17
CA ALA A 107 10.62 27.39 -26.14
C ALA A 107 11.82 27.40 -25.18
N LEU A 108 12.32 26.24 -24.75
CA LEU A 108 13.52 26.13 -23.92
C LEU A 108 14.77 26.61 -24.66
N LEU A 109 14.92 26.28 -25.95
CA LEU A 109 16.01 26.77 -26.77
C LEU A 109 15.93 28.29 -26.97
N ALA A 110 14.74 28.84 -27.21
CA ALA A 110 14.53 30.28 -27.33
C ALA A 110 14.78 31.00 -26.00
N LEU A 111 14.36 30.40 -24.88
CA LEU A 111 14.60 30.93 -23.53
C LEU A 111 16.09 30.89 -23.18
N GLY A 112 16.80 29.81 -23.53
CA GLY A 112 18.25 29.69 -23.40
C GLY A 112 19.01 30.67 -24.30
N TRP A 113 18.50 30.93 -25.51
CA TRP A 113 19.06 31.92 -26.42
C TRP A 113 18.85 33.36 -25.92
N LEU A 114 17.68 33.67 -25.36
CA LEU A 114 17.39 34.96 -24.73
C LEU A 114 18.22 35.17 -23.47
N ALA A 115 18.29 34.17 -22.58
CA ALA A 115 19.11 34.23 -21.37
C ALA A 115 20.61 34.29 -21.70
N GLY A 116 21.05 33.55 -22.71
CA GLY A 116 22.43 33.58 -23.21
C GLY A 116 22.77 34.90 -23.90
N GLY A 117 21.82 35.51 -24.63
CA GLY A 117 21.97 36.83 -25.24
C GLY A 117 22.08 37.95 -24.20
N TRP A 118 21.31 37.85 -23.12
CA TRP A 118 21.41 38.78 -21.98
C TRP A 118 22.72 38.60 -21.20
N LEU A 119 23.18 37.37 -20.98
CA LEU A 119 24.48 37.12 -20.33
C LEU A 119 25.66 37.56 -21.23
N THR A 120 25.63 37.29 -22.53
CA THR A 120 26.73 37.65 -23.44
C THR A 120 26.83 39.17 -23.68
N GLY A 121 25.72 39.91 -23.59
CA GLY A 121 25.74 41.37 -23.60
C GLY A 121 26.42 42.00 -22.37
N GLN A 122 26.46 41.29 -21.24
CA GLN A 122 27.04 41.78 -19.98
C GLN A 122 28.52 41.38 -19.79
N PHE A 123 29.03 40.44 -20.60
CA PHE A 123 30.42 39.97 -20.60
C PHE A 123 31.19 40.27 -21.89
N ALA A 124 30.80 41.29 -22.67
CA ALA A 124 31.63 41.84 -23.73
C ALA A 124 32.83 42.62 -23.15
N GLY A 125 33.70 41.92 -22.43
CA GLY A 125 35.09 42.29 -22.19
C GLY A 125 35.97 41.68 -23.29
N PRO A 126 37.08 42.33 -23.69
CA PRO A 126 37.82 41.95 -24.88
C PRO A 126 38.62 40.66 -24.67
N ALA A 127 38.44 39.75 -25.63
CA ALA A 127 39.39 38.80 -26.21
C ALA A 127 40.29 37.95 -25.27
N ALA A 128 40.10 36.63 -25.37
CA ALA A 128 41.23 35.71 -25.48
C ALA A 128 40.86 34.56 -26.44
N THR A 129 41.56 34.55 -27.57
CA THR A 129 41.64 33.49 -28.58
C THR A 129 42.37 32.24 -28.06
N ALA A 130 42.01 31.08 -28.64
CA ALA A 130 42.78 29.82 -28.82
C ALA A 130 42.26 28.57 -28.05
N PRO A 131 42.59 27.33 -28.48
CA PRO A 131 41.78 26.58 -29.46
C PRO A 131 41.41 25.13 -29.04
N ARG A 132 40.51 24.54 -29.84
CA ARG A 132 40.25 23.10 -30.09
C ARG A 132 41.31 22.08 -29.61
N GLY A 133 40.86 21.08 -28.85
CA GLY A 133 41.45 19.74 -28.72
C GLY A 133 40.58 18.91 -27.77
N GLN A 134 39.73 18.00 -28.25
CA GLN A 134 40.12 16.58 -28.38
C GLN A 134 40.73 16.01 -27.10
N GLU A 135 39.91 15.76 -26.08
CA GLU A 135 40.11 14.63 -25.14
C GLU A 135 38.80 14.31 -24.39
N LEU A 136 37.77 14.04 -25.18
CA LEU A 136 36.53 13.36 -24.77
C LEU A 136 36.70 11.82 -24.82
N ALA A 137 37.91 11.31 -24.53
CA ALA A 137 38.29 9.91 -24.75
C ALA A 137 38.84 9.16 -23.52
N LEU A 138 38.65 9.68 -22.32
CA LEU A 138 38.90 9.00 -21.03
C LEU A 138 37.76 9.38 -20.05
N LEU A 139 36.48 9.12 -20.35
CA LEU A 139 35.84 7.84 -20.04
C LEU A 139 36.53 7.06 -18.90
N ASN A 140 35.89 7.14 -17.73
CA ASN A 140 35.24 5.95 -17.15
C ASN A 140 36.13 5.02 -16.29
N ASP A 141 36.79 5.52 -15.24
CA ASP A 141 37.44 4.62 -14.26
C ASP A 141 37.55 5.07 -12.78
N GLU A 142 36.74 6.03 -12.29
CA GLU A 142 36.81 6.44 -10.87
C GLU A 142 35.44 6.50 -10.15
N VAL A 143 34.66 5.42 -10.21
CA VAL A 143 33.53 5.20 -9.27
C VAL A 143 33.64 3.83 -8.63
N VAL A 144 34.74 3.58 -7.93
CA VAL A 144 34.85 2.53 -6.91
C VAL A 144 35.61 3.14 -5.73
N THR A 145 35.10 2.94 -4.52
CA THR A 145 35.59 3.40 -3.19
C THR A 145 34.90 4.64 -2.59
N LEU A 146 33.60 4.52 -2.25
CA LEU A 146 33.00 5.36 -1.20
C LEU A 146 31.90 4.64 -0.40
N PHE A 147 32.07 3.33 -0.19
CA PHE A 147 31.38 2.55 0.84
C PHE A 147 32.44 1.87 1.70
N ASP A 148 33.14 2.68 2.48
CA ASP A 148 33.82 2.23 3.69
C ASP A 148 33.17 2.98 4.86
N GLY A 149 32.61 2.22 5.79
CA GLY A 149 31.64 2.74 6.77
C GLY A 149 31.38 1.72 7.88
N GLU A 150 32.45 1.41 8.60
CA GLU A 150 32.53 1.05 10.02
C GLU A 150 31.52 0.04 10.61
N SER A 151 32.08 -1.11 10.97
CA SER A 151 31.56 -1.97 12.04
C SER A 151 32.35 -1.68 13.32
N ARG A 152 31.64 -1.23 14.37
CA ARG A 152 32.03 -1.39 15.77
C ARG A 152 30.79 -1.68 16.60
#